data_AF-A0A200Q8S0-F1
#
_entry.id   AF-A0A200Q8S0-F1
#
_cell.length_a   1.000
_cell.length_b   1.000
_cell.length_c   1.000
_cell.angle_alpha   90.00
_cell.angle_beta   90.00
_cell.angle_gamma   90.00
#
_symmetry.space_group_name_H-M   'P 1'
#
loop_
_entity.id
_entity.type
_entity.pdbx_description
1 polymer ?
#
loop_
_entity_poly.entity_id
_entity_poly.type
_entity_poly.pdbx_seq_one_letter_code
_entity_poly.pdbx_strand_id
1 'polypeptide(L)'
;MKIFFGWIVGDGKDISLGHDAWCSTEPIADLIPNNRSSFDHLARVSDIISNGQWPIPSTIADNFRLANINTSTIPPPLLGEDIRVWKPSLTGCYSVVNGVEIHREKFLKIHWSKWIWRKCIHPSRSANIWKILSGYCATDKRL
;
A
#
# COMPACT_ATOMS: atom_id res chain seq x y z
N MET A 1 8.76 0.57 -5.10
CA MET A 1 8.18 -0.64 -4.48
C MET A 1 7.03 -0.18 -3.60
N LYS A 2 5.82 -0.70 -3.77
CA LYS A 2 4.65 -0.20 -3.04
C LYS A 2 4.70 -0.71 -1.59
N ILE A 3 4.63 0.20 -0.62
CA ILE A 3 4.67 -0.14 0.80
C ILE A 3 3.23 -0.49 1.24
N PHE A 4 3.06 -1.68 1.80
CA PHE A 4 1.76 -2.16 2.29
C PHE A 4 1.62 -2.07 3.82
N PHE A 5 2.68 -1.65 4.50
CA PHE A 5 2.67 -1.40 5.93
C PHE A 5 2.31 0.06 6.21
N GLY A 6 1.65 0.25 7.35
CA GLY A 6 1.32 1.54 7.93
C GLY A 6 1.35 1.45 9.44
N TRP A 7 0.88 2.52 10.07
CA TRP A 7 0.87 2.66 11.51
C TRP A 7 -0.48 3.20 12.00
N ILE A 8 -0.94 2.66 13.12
CA ILE A 8 -1.85 3.36 14.03
C ILE A 8 -0.95 3.98 15.09
N VAL A 9 -1.00 5.31 15.22
CA VAL A 9 -0.11 6.02 16.12
C VAL A 9 -0.60 5.89 17.55
N GLY A 10 0.27 5.44 18.45
CA GLY A 10 0.11 5.49 19.89
C GLY A 10 0.90 6.67 20.46
N ASP A 11 2.09 6.39 21.01
CA ASP A 11 3.00 7.41 21.54
C ASP A 11 3.96 8.00 20.49
N GLY A 12 4.02 7.42 19.29
CA GLY A 12 4.77 7.91 18.14
C GLY A 12 6.29 7.77 18.24
N LYS A 13 6.83 7.05 19.23
CA LYS A 13 8.28 6.94 19.47
C LYS A 13 8.98 6.06 18.45
N ASP A 14 8.29 5.05 17.93
CA ASP A 14 8.86 4.08 16.99
C ASP A 14 8.70 4.51 15.54
N ILE A 15 7.90 5.55 15.29
CA ILE A 15 7.51 6.01 13.96
C ILE A 15 8.36 7.20 13.54
N SER A 16 9.02 7.11 12.38
CA SER A 16 9.68 8.27 11.78
C SER A 16 8.64 9.28 11.30
N LEU A 17 8.89 10.56 11.59
CA LEU A 17 8.00 11.64 11.18
C LEU A 17 7.84 11.72 9.66
N GLY A 18 8.95 11.61 8.92
CA GLY A 18 9.00 11.78 7.46
C GLY A 18 9.08 10.50 6.66
N HIS A 19 9.62 9.42 7.23
CA HIS A 19 10.00 8.22 6.48
C HIS A 19 9.10 6.99 6.73
N ASP A 20 8.15 7.08 7.65
CA ASP A 20 7.11 6.08 7.84
C ASP A 20 5.76 6.57 7.31
N ALA A 21 4.95 5.63 6.83
CA ALA A 21 3.65 5.94 6.25
C ALA A 21 2.54 5.83 7.31
N TRP A 22 2.45 6.83 8.19
CA TRP A 22 1.56 6.88 9.36
C TRP A 22 0.31 7.77 9.17
N CYS A 23 0.42 8.88 8.43
CA CYS A 23 -0.71 9.78 8.13
C CYS A 23 -1.17 9.74 6.66
N SER A 24 -0.53 8.90 5.84
CA SER A 24 -0.74 8.79 4.40
C SER A 24 -0.44 7.39 3.88
N THR A 25 -0.74 7.15 2.60
CA THR A 25 -0.45 5.87 1.93
C THR A 25 1.05 5.61 1.76
N GLU A 26 1.84 6.67 1.67
CA GLU A 26 3.30 6.65 1.49
C GLU A 26 3.95 7.59 2.52
N PRO A 27 5.26 7.44 2.83
CA PRO A 27 5.98 8.37 3.69
C PRO A 27 5.86 9.82 3.21
N ILE A 28 5.80 10.79 4.14
CA ILE A 28 5.64 12.21 3.80
C ILE A 28 6.78 12.70 2.89
N ALA A 29 8.01 12.24 3.15
CA ALA A 29 9.18 12.57 2.34
C ALA A 29 9.02 12.16 0.86
N ASP A 30 8.38 11.02 0.60
CA ASP A 30 8.19 10.48 -0.75
C ASP A 30 7.09 11.24 -1.53
N LEU A 31 6.18 11.91 -0.82
CA LEU A 31 5.11 12.70 -1.42
C LEU A 31 5.56 14.10 -1.86
N ILE A 32 6.71 14.58 -1.37
CA ILE A 32 7.23 15.91 -1.67
C ILE A 32 8.09 15.86 -2.95
N PRO A 33 7.75 16.59 -4.02
CA PRO A 33 8.51 16.57 -5.26
C PRO A 33 9.96 17.03 -5.09
N ASN A 34 10.86 16.44 -5.88
CA ASN A 34 12.28 16.83 -5.98
C ASN A 34 13.08 16.74 -4.67
N ASN A 35 12.68 15.86 -3.74
CA ASN A 35 13.37 15.63 -2.47
C ASN A 35 13.56 16.90 -1.63
N ARG A 36 12.61 17.85 -1.73
CA ARG A 36 12.60 19.09 -0.95
C ARG A 36 12.24 18.89 0.53
N SER A 37 11.96 17.66 0.94
CA SER A 37 11.61 17.35 2.31
C SER A 37 12.79 17.52 3.24
N SER A 38 12.67 18.41 4.22
CA SER A 38 13.72 18.69 5.22
C SER A 38 13.47 17.93 6.53
N PHE A 39 13.15 16.64 6.44
CA PHE A 39 12.96 15.82 7.65
C PHE A 39 14.31 15.33 8.17
N ASP A 40 14.57 15.58 9.45
CA ASP A 40 15.65 14.89 10.16
C ASP A 40 15.30 13.40 10.25
N HIS A 41 16.27 12.53 9.97
CA HIS A 41 16.11 11.08 10.11
C HIS A 41 15.83 10.66 11.57
N LEU A 42 16.21 11.48 12.54
CA LEU A 42 15.93 11.27 13.95
C LEU A 42 14.55 11.79 14.37
N ALA A 43 13.86 12.60 13.54
CA ALA A 43 12.56 13.14 13.89
C ALA A 43 11.51 12.03 14.01
N ARG A 44 10.78 12.05 15.12
CA ARG A 44 9.75 11.07 15.45
C ARG A 44 8.37 11.70 15.44
N VAL A 45 7.34 10.86 15.28
CA VAL A 45 5.95 11.31 15.40
C VAL A 45 5.66 11.79 16.83
N SER A 46 6.32 11.22 17.84
CA SER A 46 6.26 11.68 19.24
C SER A 46 6.60 13.15 19.41
N ASP A 47 7.45 13.72 18.54
CA ASP A 47 7.89 15.13 18.63
C ASP A 47 6.75 16.12 18.31
N ILE A 48 5.69 15.64 17.65
CA ILE A 48 4.52 16.43 17.28
C ILE A 48 3.24 15.95 17.98
N ILE A 49 3.37 15.16 19.06
CA ILE A 49 2.26 14.75 19.92
C ILE A 49 2.34 15.51 21.24
N SER A 50 1.24 16.17 21.62
CA SER A 50 1.12 16.76 22.96
C SER A 50 -0.31 16.57 23.46
N ASN A 51 -0.46 16.00 24.66
CA ASN A 51 -1.75 15.75 25.30
C ASN A 51 -2.76 15.01 24.39
N GLY A 52 -2.30 14.03 23.61
CA GLY A 52 -3.14 13.27 22.67
C GLY A 52 -3.68 14.10 21.51
N GLN A 53 -3.06 15.23 21.21
CA GLN A 53 -3.38 16.10 20.08
C GLN A 53 -2.17 16.25 19.15
N TRP A 54 -2.43 16.81 17.97
CA TRP A 54 -1.44 17.12 16.94
C TRP A 54 -1.10 18.62 16.92
N PRO A 55 -0.27 19.16 17.83
CA PRO A 55 0.23 20.52 17.74
C PRO A 55 1.28 20.64 16.62
N ILE A 56 0.83 20.62 15.36
CA ILE A 56 1.73 20.66 14.20
C ILE A 56 2.56 21.96 14.21
N PRO A 57 3.89 21.87 14.39
CA PRO A 57 4.74 23.06 14.39
C PRO A 57 4.76 23.72 13.01
N SER A 58 4.89 25.05 12.97
CA SER A 58 4.97 25.80 11.71
C SER A 58 6.15 25.36 10.83
N THR A 59 7.25 24.92 11.44
CA THR A 59 8.44 24.39 10.76
C THR A 59 8.17 23.15 9.92
N ILE A 60 7.17 22.35 10.29
CA ILE A 60 6.82 21.11 9.60
C ILE A 60 5.52 21.27 8.79
N ALA A 61 4.68 22.26 9.13
CA ALA A 61 3.40 22.51 8.44
C ALA A 61 3.56 22.67 6.91
N ASP A 62 4.64 23.29 6.44
CA ASP A 62 4.90 23.44 5.00
C ASP A 62 5.16 22.09 4.32
N ASN A 63 5.83 21.14 4.98
CA ASN A 63 6.00 19.79 4.44
C ASN A 63 4.66 19.08 4.28
N PHE A 64 3.75 19.20 5.25
CA PHE A 64 2.39 18.65 5.15
C PHE A 64 1.61 19.27 3.99
N ARG A 65 1.74 20.59 3.78
CA ARG A 65 1.10 21.29 2.66
C ARG A 65 1.67 20.85 1.31
N LEU A 66 2.98 20.73 1.19
CA LEU A 66 3.66 20.25 -0.03
C LEU A 66 3.31 18.80 -0.35
N ALA A 67 3.16 17.96 0.68
CA ALA A 67 2.70 16.58 0.55
C ALA A 67 1.18 16.44 0.37
N ASN A 68 0.44 17.56 0.34
CA ASN A 68 -1.02 17.61 0.25
C ASN A 68 -1.74 16.80 1.35
N ILE A 69 -1.19 16.81 2.56
CA ILE A 69 -1.74 16.13 3.73
C ILE A 69 -2.69 17.06 4.48
N ASN A 70 -3.95 16.63 4.64
CA ASN A 70 -4.92 17.35 5.45
C ASN A 70 -4.81 16.93 6.92
N THR A 71 -4.15 17.74 7.74
CA THR A 71 -3.93 17.48 9.17
C THR A 71 -5.23 17.31 9.96
N SER A 72 -6.33 17.93 9.54
CA SER A 72 -7.64 17.79 10.21
C SER A 72 -8.28 16.41 10.04
N THR A 73 -7.81 15.62 9.08
CA THR A 73 -8.31 14.26 8.82
C THR A 73 -7.50 13.17 9.50
N ILE A 74 -6.38 13.53 10.15
CA ILE A 74 -5.52 12.59 10.85
C ILE A 74 -6.24 12.19 12.15
N PRO A 75 -6.47 10.89 12.39
CA PRO A 75 -7.05 10.42 13.64
C PRO A 75 -6.19 10.88 14.83
N PRO A 76 -6.77 11.16 16.00
CA PRO A 76 -5.98 11.44 17.19
C PRO A 76 -5.11 10.22 17.54
N PRO A 77 -3.92 10.42 18.14
CA PRO A 77 -3.11 9.32 18.64
C PRO A 77 -3.88 8.48 19.67
N LEU A 78 -3.70 7.16 19.61
CA LEU A 78 -4.20 6.25 20.62
C LEU A 78 -3.36 6.38 21.89
N LEU A 79 -3.94 6.06 23.05
CA LEU A 79 -3.15 5.94 24.26
C LEU A 79 -2.39 4.61 24.24
N GLY A 80 -1.06 4.63 24.37
CA GLY A 80 -0.21 3.44 24.46
C GLY A 80 0.84 3.36 23.37
N GLU A 81 1.23 2.14 23.00
CA GLU A 81 2.30 1.86 22.03
C GLU A 81 1.82 2.00 20.58
N ASP A 82 2.78 2.26 19.68
CA ASP A 82 2.55 2.31 18.24
C ASP A 82 2.20 0.92 17.69
N ILE A 83 1.18 0.85 16.82
CA ILE A 83 0.72 -0.42 16.24
C ILE A 83 1.00 -0.45 14.75
N ARG A 84 1.81 -1.42 14.31
CA ARG A 84 2.07 -1.65 12.89
C ARG A 84 0.89 -2.39 12.24
N VAL A 85 0.42 -1.87 11.11
CA VAL A 85 -0.73 -2.43 10.39
C VAL A 85 -0.41 -2.75 8.94
N TRP A 86 -1.07 -3.79 8.43
CA TRP A 86 -1.15 -4.12 7.01
C TRP A 86 -2.30 -3.34 6.38
N LYS A 87 -1.98 -2.25 5.65
CA LYS A 87 -2.96 -1.33 5.04
C LYS A 87 -4.04 -2.00 4.19
N PRO A 88 -3.74 -3.06 3.41
CA PRO A 88 -4.77 -3.75 2.63
C PRO A 88 -5.82 -4.50 3.46
N SER A 89 -5.60 -4.63 4.78
CA SER A 89 -6.54 -5.31 5.69
C SER A 89 -7.42 -4.32 6.43
N LEU A 90 -8.72 -4.59 6.47
CA LEU A 90 -9.68 -3.83 7.29
C LEU A 90 -9.40 -3.96 8.80
N THR A 91 -8.81 -5.08 9.24
CA THR A 91 -8.43 -5.29 10.65
C THR A 91 -7.01 -4.83 10.94
N GLY A 92 -6.25 -4.41 9.92
CA GLY A 92 -4.81 -4.14 10.04
C GLY A 92 -3.94 -5.41 10.14
N CYS A 93 -4.51 -6.60 10.26
CA CYS A 93 -3.72 -7.84 10.32
C CYS A 93 -3.34 -8.35 8.94
N TYR A 94 -2.12 -8.85 8.80
CA TYR A 94 -1.71 -9.59 7.61
C TYR A 94 -2.48 -10.91 7.49
N SER A 95 -2.83 -11.28 6.26
CA SER A 95 -3.30 -12.62 5.92
C SER A 95 -2.69 -13.05 4.59
N VAL A 96 -2.46 -14.36 4.44
CA VAL A 96 -1.96 -14.94 3.18
C VAL A 96 -2.90 -14.58 2.01
N VAL A 97 -4.22 -14.60 2.26
CA VAL A 97 -5.23 -14.24 1.25
C VAL A 97 -5.03 -12.81 0.75
N ASN A 98 -4.89 -11.83 1.67
CA ASN A 98 -4.65 -10.44 1.29
C ASN A 98 -3.29 -10.27 0.59
N GLY A 99 -2.24 -10.94 1.09
CA GLY A 99 -0.92 -10.91 0.47
C GLY A 99 -0.94 -11.43 -0.97
N VAL A 100 -1.60 -12.56 -1.21
CA VAL A 100 -1.76 -13.14 -2.54
C VAL A 100 -2.63 -12.24 -3.44
N GLU A 101 -3.71 -11.65 -2.93
CA GLU A 101 -4.59 -10.77 -3.71
C GLU A 101 -3.85 -9.55 -4.29
N ILE A 102 -2.83 -9.07 -3.58
CA ILE A 102 -2.00 -7.93 -3.98
C ILE A 102 -0.99 -8.29 -5.07
N HIS A 103 -0.37 -9.46 -4.94
CA HIS A 103 0.72 -9.88 -5.83
C HIS A 103 0.23 -10.67 -7.04
N ARG A 104 -0.95 -11.29 -6.96
CA ARG A 104 -1.46 -12.11 -8.05
C ARG A 104 -1.71 -11.25 -9.28
N GLU A 105 -1.33 -11.79 -10.43
CA GLU A 105 -1.81 -11.29 -11.71
C GLU A 105 -3.33 -11.53 -11.77
N LYS A 106 -4.10 -10.45 -11.88
CA LYS A 106 -5.55 -10.52 -12.02
C LYS A 106 -5.87 -10.76 -13.49
N PHE A 107 -6.05 -12.03 -13.84
CA PHE A 107 -6.59 -12.38 -15.14
C PHE A 107 -8.05 -11.93 -15.23
N LEU A 108 -8.44 -11.42 -16.41
CA LEU A 108 -9.85 -11.18 -16.71
C LEU A 108 -10.63 -12.46 -16.39
N LYS A 109 -11.78 -12.33 -15.71
CA LYS A 109 -12.73 -13.44 -15.54
C LYS A 109 -13.41 -13.70 -16.88
N ILE A 110 -12.67 -14.28 -17.82
CA ILE A 110 -13.20 -14.48 -19.17
C ILE A 110 -13.95 -15.80 -19.20
N HIS A 111 -15.17 -15.74 -19.74
CA HIS A 111 -16.06 -16.89 -19.83
C HIS A 111 -15.56 -17.96 -20.84
N TRP A 112 -14.47 -17.71 -21.60
CA TRP A 112 -13.94 -18.64 -22.61
C TRP A 112 -13.61 -20.01 -22.04
N SER A 113 -13.30 -20.12 -20.74
CA SER A 113 -13.06 -21.42 -20.09
C SER A 113 -14.22 -22.40 -20.34
N LYS A 114 -15.47 -21.95 -20.20
CA LYS A 114 -16.66 -22.77 -20.50
C LYS A 114 -16.76 -23.16 -21.98
N TRP A 115 -16.24 -22.33 -22.88
CA TRP A 115 -16.30 -22.57 -24.32
C TRP A 115 -15.26 -23.57 -24.80
N ILE A 116 -14.05 -23.53 -24.24
CA ILE A 116 -12.96 -24.40 -24.68
C ILE A 116 -13.06 -25.82 -24.09
N TRP A 117 -13.77 -26.00 -22.98
CA TRP A 117 -13.93 -27.30 -22.30
C TRP A 117 -15.26 -28.01 -22.67
N ARG A 118 -15.87 -27.68 -23.81
CA ARG A 118 -17.08 -28.37 -24.30
C ARG A 118 -16.74 -29.82 -24.68
N LYS A 119 -17.66 -30.75 -24.42
CA LYS A 119 -17.50 -32.19 -24.72
C LYS A 119 -17.16 -32.49 -26.19
N CYS A 120 -17.51 -31.61 -27.12
CA CYS A 120 -17.21 -31.74 -28.55
C CYS A 120 -15.77 -31.34 -28.93
N ILE A 121 -14.98 -30.79 -28.01
CA ILE A 121 -13.61 -30.36 -28.24
C ILE A 121 -12.65 -31.37 -27.60
N HIS A 122 -11.69 -31.86 -28.37
CA HIS A 122 -10.69 -32.80 -27.87
C HIS A 122 -9.84 -32.16 -26.75
N PRO A 123 -9.59 -32.85 -25.62
CA PRO A 123 -8.88 -32.26 -24.46
C PRO A 123 -7.53 -31.62 -24.78
N SER A 124 -6.75 -32.21 -25.69
CA SER A 124 -5.45 -31.65 -26.10
C SER A 124 -5.60 -30.29 -26.81
N ARG A 125 -6.67 -30.08 -27.58
CA ARG A 125 -6.97 -28.81 -28.25
C ARG A 125 -7.40 -27.76 -27.22
N SER A 126 -8.27 -28.14 -26.30
CA SER A 126 -8.69 -27.28 -25.18
C SER A 126 -7.49 -26.81 -24.37
N ALA A 127 -6.57 -27.72 -24.02
CA ALA A 127 -5.36 -27.38 -23.28
C ALA A 127 -4.44 -26.42 -24.05
N ASN A 128 -4.28 -26.59 -25.37
CA ASN A 128 -3.49 -25.68 -26.19
C ASN A 128 -4.13 -24.29 -26.29
N ILE A 129 -5.44 -24.22 -26.49
CA ILE A 129 -6.16 -22.93 -26.52
C ILE A 129 -6.07 -22.23 -25.16
N TRP A 130 -6.20 -22.98 -24.04
CA TRP A 130 -6.03 -22.44 -22.69
C TRP A 130 -4.64 -21.83 -22.47
N LYS A 131 -3.56 -22.50 -22.91
CA LYS A 131 -2.20 -21.96 -22.81
C LYS A 131 -2.02 -20.65 -23.57
N ILE A 132 -2.58 -20.56 -24.79
CA ILE A 132 -2.53 -19.34 -25.60
C ILE A 132 -3.29 -18.20 -24.93
N LEU A 133 -4.56 -18.44 -24.55
CA LEU A 133 -5.43 -17.43 -23.96
C LEU A 133 -4.98 -16.97 -22.57
N SER A 134 -4.28 -17.84 -21.82
CA SER A 134 -3.72 -17.52 -20.50
C SER A 134 -2.31 -16.90 -20.60
N GLY A 135 -1.76 -16.77 -21.82
CA GLY A 135 -0.43 -16.20 -22.02
C GLY A 135 0.73 -17.10 -21.57
N TYR A 136 0.53 -18.42 -21.46
CA TYR A 136 1.61 -19.39 -21.18
C TYR A 136 2.27 -19.92 -22.46
N CYS A 137 1.82 -19.48 -23.64
CA CYS A 137 2.47 -19.77 -24.91
C CYS A 137 3.37 -18.60 -25.30
N ALA A 138 4.64 -18.88 -25.59
CA ALA A 138 5.50 -17.92 -26.29
C ALA A 138 4.84 -17.59 -27.64
N THR A 139 4.66 -16.31 -27.89
CA THR A 139 4.14 -15.75 -29.14
C THR A 139 5.11 -14.65 -29.54
N ASP A 140 5.26 -14.38 -30.83
CA ASP A 140 6.31 -13.48 -31.36
C ASP A 140 6.27 -12.05 -30.78
N LYS A 141 5.16 -11.65 -30.14
CA LYS A 141 5.00 -10.37 -29.42
C LYS A 141 5.60 -10.37 -28.00
N ARG A 142 6.15 -11.50 -27.54
CA ARG A 142 6.70 -11.72 -26.19
C ARG A 142 8.15 -12.25 -26.20
N LEU A 143 8.82 -12.14 -27.35
CA LEU A 143 10.28 -12.29 -27.49
C LEU A 143 10.95 -10.91 -27.43
#